data_AF-A0A8D8CBQ1-F1
#
_entry.id   AF-A0A8D8CBQ1-F1
#
_cell.length_a   1.000
_cell.length_b   1.000
_cell.length_c   1.000
_cell.angle_alpha   90.00
_cell.angle_beta   90.00
_cell.angle_gamma   90.00
#
_symmetry.space_group_name_H-M   'P 1'
#
loop_
_entity.id
_entity.type
_entity.pdbx_description
1 polymer ?
#
loop_
_entity_poly.entity_id
_entity_poly.type
_entity_poly.pdbx_seq_one_letter_code
_entity_poly.pdbx_strand_id
1 'polypeptide(L)'
;FLAPYLLRLDGSPAAKERLMAAYQDCKDDLRQFYHKLEDEMRVRLDELASEEHTLKRFLAKFQEHFEDEEYEKFIMEGENIELNKNVVQMRIENLRDEYRHKAEHLDRALYEDERLNGRAPVEVKFEEK
;
A
#
# COMPACT_ATOMS: atom_id res chain seq x y z
N PHE A 1 -1.97 -12.94 -0.58
CA PHE A 1 -2.46 -12.46 -1.89
C PHE A 1 -2.67 -13.61 -2.88
N LEU A 2 -1.72 -14.54 -3.07
CA LEU A 2 -1.86 -15.60 -4.09
C LEU A 2 -2.92 -16.69 -3.79
N ALA A 3 -3.10 -17.10 -2.53
CA ALA A 3 -3.94 -18.25 -2.18
C ALA A 3 -5.37 -18.27 -2.78
N PRO A 4 -6.14 -17.14 -2.80
CA PRO A 4 -7.45 -17.09 -3.45
C PRO A 4 -7.45 -17.45 -4.94
N TYR A 5 -6.37 -17.14 -5.66
CA TYR A 5 -6.25 -17.40 -7.11
C TYR A 5 -5.92 -18.87 -7.41
N LEU A 6 -5.50 -19.64 -6.39
CA LEU A 6 -5.06 -21.03 -6.55
C LEU A 6 -6.15 -22.07 -6.26
N LEU A 7 -7.32 -21.64 -5.76
CA LEU A 7 -8.37 -22.51 -5.21
C LEU A 7 -9.01 -23.49 -6.21
N ARG A 8 -8.74 -23.38 -7.51
CA ARG A 8 -9.40 -24.18 -8.57
C ARG A 8 -8.45 -24.83 -9.58
N LEU A 9 -7.16 -24.89 -9.26
CA LEU A 9 -6.16 -25.48 -10.15
C LEU A 9 -6.01 -26.98 -9.84
N ASP A 10 -6.45 -27.81 -10.78
CA ASP A 10 -6.21 -29.26 -10.80
C ASP A 10 -4.76 -29.57 -11.23
N GLY A 11 -4.23 -30.77 -11.00
CA GLY A 11 -2.84 -31.13 -11.32
C GLY A 11 -2.52 -31.38 -12.80
N SER A 12 -3.36 -30.92 -13.74
CA SER A 12 -3.22 -31.21 -15.17
C SER A 12 -2.20 -30.29 -15.87
N PRO A 13 -1.67 -30.65 -17.06
CA PRO A 13 -0.78 -29.77 -17.84
C PRO A 13 -1.42 -28.43 -18.21
N ALA A 14 -2.72 -28.42 -18.50
CA ALA A 14 -3.51 -27.21 -18.68
C ALA A 14 -3.59 -26.33 -17.42
N ALA A 15 -3.19 -26.86 -16.26
CA ALA A 15 -3.10 -26.10 -15.02
C ALA A 15 -1.85 -25.24 -14.94
N LYS A 16 -0.79 -25.52 -15.70
CA LYS A 16 0.41 -24.65 -15.73
C LYS A 16 0.07 -23.28 -16.33
N GLU A 17 -0.61 -23.25 -17.48
CA GLU A 17 -1.05 -22.00 -18.10
C GLU A 17 -2.06 -21.26 -17.22
N ARG A 18 -3.02 -21.98 -16.63
CA ARG A 18 -3.99 -21.39 -15.68
C ARG A 18 -3.34 -20.88 -14.41
N LEU A 19 -2.28 -21.53 -13.92
CA LEU A 19 -1.50 -21.09 -12.77
C LEU A 19 -0.71 -19.82 -13.07
N MET A 20 -0.08 -19.74 -14.24
CA MET A 20 0.58 -18.51 -14.69
C MET A 20 -0.40 -17.35 -14.88
N ALA A 21 -1.59 -17.62 -15.43
CA ALA A 21 -2.64 -16.61 -15.55
C ALA A 21 -3.13 -16.13 -14.17
N ALA A 22 -3.44 -17.06 -13.26
CA ALA A 22 -3.82 -16.76 -11.88
C ALA A 22 -2.77 -15.92 -11.14
N TYR A 23 -1.49 -16.20 -11.43
CA TYR A 23 -0.39 -15.43 -10.88
C TYR A 23 -0.32 -14.00 -11.43
N GLN A 24 -0.50 -13.84 -12.74
CA GLN A 24 -0.52 -12.54 -13.40
C GLN A 24 -1.70 -11.69 -12.88
N ASP A 25 -2.89 -12.29 -12.77
CA ASP A 25 -4.07 -11.63 -12.20
C ASP A 25 -3.79 -11.17 -10.75
N CYS A 26 -3.17 -12.03 -9.94
CA CYS A 26 -2.79 -11.68 -8.57
C CYS A 26 -1.78 -10.52 -8.52
N LYS A 27 -0.83 -10.43 -9.46
CA LYS A 27 0.12 -9.32 -9.55
C LYS A 27 -0.57 -8.02 -9.93
N ASP A 28 -1.47 -8.08 -10.89
CA ASP A 28 -2.21 -6.91 -11.35
C ASP A 28 -3.13 -6.36 -10.26
N ASP A 29 -3.85 -7.23 -9.55
CA ASP A 29 -4.70 -6.82 -8.44
C ASP A 29 -3.89 -6.28 -7.26
N LEU A 30 -2.72 -6.87 -6.95
CA LEU A 30 -1.81 -6.34 -5.93
C LEU A 30 -1.34 -4.93 -6.29
N ARG A 31 -0.92 -4.71 -7.54
CA ARG A 31 -0.47 -3.40 -8.03
C ARG A 31 -1.61 -2.38 -7.97
N GLN A 32 -2.80 -2.73 -8.47
CA GLN A 32 -3.96 -1.83 -8.45
C GLN A 32 -4.37 -1.46 -7.03
N PHE A 33 -4.37 -2.43 -6.12
CA PHE A 33 -4.69 -2.20 -4.72
C PHE A 33 -3.74 -1.16 -4.10
N TYR A 34 -2.42 -1.33 -4.26
CA TYR A 34 -1.45 -0.39 -3.69
C TYR A 34 -1.43 0.97 -4.39
N HIS A 35 -1.62 1.03 -5.71
CA HIS A 35 -1.79 2.29 -6.43
C HIS A 35 -2.99 3.08 -5.91
N LYS A 36 -4.14 2.42 -5.71
CA LYS A 36 -5.33 3.09 -5.19
C LYS A 36 -5.09 3.68 -3.80
N LEU A 37 -4.44 2.92 -2.90
CA LEU A 37 -4.09 3.43 -1.58
C LEU A 37 -3.12 4.61 -1.65
N GLU A 38 -2.13 4.56 -2.54
CA GLU A 38 -1.19 5.67 -2.73
C GLU A 38 -1.91 6.92 -3.26
N ASP A 39 -2.81 6.78 -4.23
CA ASP A 39 -3.59 7.88 -4.78
C ASP A 39 -4.53 8.50 -3.72
N GLU A 40 -5.18 7.69 -2.90
CA GLU A 40 -5.98 8.18 -1.76
C GLU A 40 -5.14 9.02 -0.78
N MET A 41 -3.91 8.58 -0.48
CA MET A 41 -3.00 9.34 0.38
C MET A 41 -2.50 10.62 -0.28
N ARG A 42 -2.26 10.62 -1.60
CA ARG A 42 -1.87 11.83 -2.34
C ARG A 42 -2.98 12.87 -2.35
N VAL A 43 -4.23 12.44 -2.58
CA VAL A 43 -5.39 13.32 -2.47
C VAL A 43 -5.47 13.95 -1.08
N ARG A 44 -5.27 13.15 -0.02
CA ARG A 44 -5.28 13.69 1.34
C ARG A 44 -4.14 14.69 1.60
N LEU A 45 -2.96 14.46 1.02
CA LEU A 45 -1.83 15.38 1.12
C LEU A 45 -2.13 16.72 0.42
N ASP A 46 -2.76 16.67 -0.74
CA ASP A 46 -3.17 17.86 -1.49
C ASP A 46 -4.26 18.67 -0.75
N GLU A 47 -5.22 17.99 -0.12
CA GLU A 47 -6.22 18.61 0.74
C GLU A 47 -5.57 19.35 1.91
N LEU A 48 -4.66 18.70 2.64
CA LEU A 48 -3.92 19.32 3.75
C LEU A 48 -3.08 20.52 3.29
N ALA A 49 -2.46 20.45 2.12
CA ALA A 49 -1.71 21.58 1.55
C ALA A 49 -2.63 22.76 1.21
N SER A 50 -3.85 22.48 0.72
CA SER A 50 -4.87 23.50 0.44
C SER A 50 -5.40 24.15 1.74
N GLU A 51 -5.66 23.34 2.77
CA GLU A 51 -6.05 23.80 4.10
C GLU A 51 -4.96 24.71 4.72
N GLU A 52 -3.70 24.27 4.69
CA GLU A 52 -2.55 25.04 5.15
C GLU A 52 -2.44 26.39 4.44
N HIS A 53 -2.57 26.38 3.11
CA HIS A 53 -2.51 27.60 2.30
C HIS A 53 -3.65 28.56 2.64
N THR A 54 -4.85 28.02 2.83
CA THR A 54 -6.04 28.79 3.21
C THR A 54 -5.86 29.43 4.59
N LEU A 55 -5.38 28.68 5.58
CA LEU A 55 -5.09 29.15 6.93
C LEU A 55 -4.04 30.27 6.91
N LYS A 56 -2.93 30.07 6.19
CA LYS A 56 -1.87 31.09 6.03
C LYS A 56 -2.41 32.39 5.44
N ARG A 57 -3.24 32.30 4.39
CA ARG A 57 -3.88 33.47 3.78
C ARG A 57 -4.86 34.16 4.70
N PHE A 58 -5.62 33.39 5.47
CA PHE A 58 -6.57 33.90 6.45
C PHE A 58 -5.85 34.67 7.56
N LEU A 59 -4.84 34.05 8.19
CA LEU A 59 -4.04 34.69 9.23
C LEU A 59 -3.37 35.97 8.73
N ALA A 60 -2.76 35.94 7.54
CA ALA A 60 -2.14 37.14 6.96
C ALA A 60 -3.11 38.29 6.71
N LYS A 61 -4.40 37.99 6.45
CA LYS A 61 -5.42 39.01 6.19
C LYS A 61 -6.05 39.57 7.47
N PHE A 62 -6.15 38.75 8.51
CA PHE A 62 -6.96 39.07 9.68
C PHE A 62 -6.18 39.13 10.99
N GLN A 63 -4.84 39.09 10.95
CA GLN A 63 -3.98 39.06 12.14
C GLN A 63 -4.32 40.12 13.19
N GLU A 64 -4.61 41.35 12.78
CA GLU A 64 -4.92 42.47 13.70
C GLU A 64 -6.34 42.40 14.31
N HIS A 65 -7.16 41.42 13.91
CA HIS A 65 -8.54 41.27 14.35
C HIS A 65 -8.75 40.16 15.38
N PHE A 66 -7.71 39.40 15.74
CA PHE A 66 -7.80 38.30 16.70
C PHE A 66 -7.31 38.73 18.08
N GLU A 67 -7.96 38.20 19.12
CA GLU A 67 -7.37 38.18 20.45
C GLU A 67 -6.23 37.14 20.50
N ASP A 68 -5.27 37.32 21.40
CA ASP A 68 -4.07 36.45 21.50
C ASP A 68 -4.44 34.96 21.66
N GLU A 69 -5.49 34.65 22.44
CA GLU A 69 -5.98 33.27 22.61
C GLU A 69 -6.59 32.68 21.34
N GLU A 70 -7.23 33.50 20.50
CA GLU A 70 -7.77 33.05 19.21
C GLU A 70 -6.66 32.85 18.20
N TYR A 71 -5.67 33.74 18.18
CA TYR A 71 -4.50 33.63 17.33
C TYR A 71 -3.71 32.35 17.64
N GLU A 72 -3.50 32.03 18.92
CA GLU A 72 -2.80 30.81 19.35
C GLU A 72 -3.49 29.53 18.85
N LYS A 73 -4.82 29.50 18.81
CA LYS A 73 -5.58 28.37 18.25
C LYS A 73 -5.28 28.15 16.77
N PHE A 74 -5.13 29.22 15.99
CA PHE A 74 -4.78 29.11 14.57
C PHE A 74 -3.33 28.67 14.36
N ILE A 75 -2.41 29.04 15.25
CA ILE A 75 -1.04 28.52 15.23
C ILE A 75 -1.03 27.01 15.48
N MET A 76 -1.72 26.56 16.52
CA MET A 76 -1.84 25.12 16.83
C MET A 76 -2.49 24.33 15.68
N GLU A 77 -3.50 24.89 15.02
CA GLU A 77 -4.12 24.26 13.84
C GLU A 77 -3.11 24.12 12.69
N GLY A 78 -2.29 25.16 12.45
CA GLY A 78 -1.22 25.12 11.45
C GLY A 78 -0.18 24.04 11.73
N GLU A 79 0.26 23.92 12.99
CA GLU A 79 1.19 22.87 13.42
C GLU A 79 0.59 21.47 13.25
N ASN A 80 -0.69 21.29 13.56
CA ASN A 80 -1.40 20.03 13.37
C ASN A 80 -1.51 19.65 11.88
N ILE A 81 -1.80 20.61 11.00
CA ILE A 81 -1.81 20.37 9.55
C ILE A 81 -0.42 19.92 9.07
N GLU A 82 0.65 20.58 9.51
CA GLU A 82 2.01 20.22 9.14
C GLU A 82 2.39 18.81 9.61
N LEU A 83 2.06 18.47 10.87
CA LEU A 83 2.26 17.12 11.41
C LEU A 83 1.51 16.08 10.56
N ASN A 84 0.25 16.34 10.23
CA ASN A 84 -0.56 15.42 9.43
C ASN A 84 0.01 15.23 8.03
N LYS A 85 0.53 16.29 7.39
CA LYS A 85 1.22 16.17 6.08
C LYS A 85 2.41 15.23 6.17
N ASN A 86 3.25 15.39 7.20
CA ASN A 86 4.42 14.54 7.41
C ASN A 86 4.02 13.07 7.60
N VAL A 87 2.97 12.80 8.39
CA VAL A 87 2.44 11.44 8.59
C VAL A 87 1.94 10.84 7.27
N VAL A 88 1.19 11.59 6.47
CA VAL A 88 0.67 11.12 5.19
C VAL A 88 1.80 10.85 4.19
N GLN A 89 2.82 11.71 4.13
CA GLN A 89 4.01 11.49 3.31
C GLN A 89 4.76 10.21 3.70
N MET A 90 5.01 10.00 5.00
CA MET A 90 5.60 8.76 5.49
C MET A 90 4.73 7.54 5.13
N ARG A 91 3.40 7.68 5.18
CA ARG A 91 2.50 6.58 4.79
C ARG A 91 2.61 6.24 3.31
N ILE A 92 2.75 7.23 2.43
CA ILE A 92 3.00 7.02 0.99
C ILE A 92 4.28 6.21 0.78
N GLU A 93 5.36 6.57 1.46
CA GLU A 93 6.63 5.83 1.38
C GLU A 93 6.48 4.40 1.88
N ASN A 94 5.83 4.21 3.03
CA ASN A 94 5.55 2.88 3.58
C ASN A 94 4.71 2.01 2.64
N LEU A 95 3.72 2.59 1.95
CA LEU A 95 2.90 1.85 0.98
C LEU A 95 3.73 1.33 -0.20
N ARG A 96 4.68 2.13 -0.69
CA ARG A 96 5.60 1.72 -1.77
C ARG A 96 6.51 0.57 -1.31
N ASP A 97 7.01 0.64 -0.09
CA ASP A 97 7.86 -0.38 0.50
C ASP A 97 7.10 -1.69 0.75
N GLU A 98 5.88 -1.59 1.31
CA GLU A 98 4.98 -2.73 1.48
C GLU A 98 4.65 -3.40 0.15
N TYR A 99 4.34 -2.61 -0.89
CA TYR A 99 4.08 -3.13 -2.24
C TYR A 99 5.29 -3.89 -2.76
N ARG A 100 6.49 -3.30 -2.70
CA ARG A 100 7.73 -3.93 -3.16
C ARG A 100 7.96 -5.26 -2.46
N HIS A 101 7.86 -5.31 -1.13
CA HIS A 101 8.03 -6.55 -0.37
C HIS A 101 6.98 -7.62 -0.74
N LYS A 102 5.72 -7.23 -0.94
CA LYS A 102 4.68 -8.16 -1.35
C LYS A 102 4.86 -8.66 -2.78
N ALA A 103 5.31 -7.82 -3.70
CA ALA A 103 5.61 -8.19 -5.06
C ALA A 103 6.79 -9.18 -5.12
N GLU A 104 7.87 -8.91 -4.37
CA GLU A 104 9.02 -9.82 -4.23
C GLU A 104 8.61 -11.17 -3.63
N HIS A 105 7.78 -11.16 -2.59
CA HIS A 105 7.25 -12.39 -2.00
C HIS A 105 6.40 -13.17 -3.00
N LEU A 106 5.60 -12.49 -3.81
CA LEU A 106 4.79 -13.12 -4.85
C LEU A 106 5.70 -13.78 -5.90
N ASP A 107 6.74 -13.08 -6.37
CA ASP A 107 7.69 -13.60 -7.36
C ASP A 107 8.48 -14.80 -6.81
N ARG A 108 8.82 -14.79 -5.52
CA ARG A 108 9.41 -15.96 -4.85
C ARG A 108 8.44 -17.13 -4.78
N ALA A 109 7.18 -16.89 -4.41
CA ALA A 109 6.17 -17.94 -4.33
C ALA A 109 5.95 -18.64 -5.69
N LEU A 110 6.02 -17.90 -6.80
CA LEU A 110 6.01 -18.48 -8.15
C LEU A 110 7.22 -19.37 -8.41
N TYR A 111 8.41 -18.87 -8.07
CA TYR A 111 9.66 -19.61 -8.26
C TYR A 111 9.73 -20.89 -7.41
N GLU A 112 9.06 -20.91 -6.26
CA GLU A 112 9.03 -22.07 -5.36
C GLU A 112 7.87 -23.03 -5.69
N ASP A 113 6.91 -22.65 -6.54
CA ASP A 113 5.74 -23.48 -6.85
C ASP A 113 6.14 -24.73 -7.65
N GLU A 114 6.06 -25.89 -7.00
CA GLU A 114 6.43 -27.19 -7.56
C GLU A 114 5.62 -27.53 -8.83
N ARG A 115 4.38 -27.03 -8.94
CA ARG A 115 3.51 -27.24 -10.11
C ARG A 115 4.05 -26.56 -11.37
N LEU A 116 4.89 -25.52 -11.21
CA LEU A 116 5.50 -24.79 -12.33
C LEU A 116 6.91 -25.28 -12.66
N ASN A 117 7.65 -25.69 -11.64
CA ASN A 117 9.08 -25.98 -11.72
C ASN A 117 9.41 -27.46 -11.95
N GLY A 118 8.42 -28.35 -11.96
CA GLY A 118 8.62 -29.77 -12.23
C GLY A 118 9.49 -30.48 -11.19
N ARG A 119 9.72 -29.86 -10.02
CA ARG A 119 10.30 -30.52 -8.86
C ARG A 119 9.23 -31.42 -8.27
N ALA A 120 9.48 -32.73 -8.24
CA ALA A 120 8.63 -33.66 -7.51
C ALA A 120 8.59 -33.23 -6.03
N PRO A 121 7.44 -33.37 -5.33
CA PRO A 121 7.37 -33.04 -3.92
C PRO A 121 8.44 -33.83 -3.18
N VAL A 122 9.28 -33.13 -2.43
CA VAL A 122 10.28 -33.77 -1.58
C VAL A 122 9.51 -34.65 -0.60
N GLU A 123 9.67 -35.97 -0.70
CA GLU A 123 9.12 -36.92 0.26
C GLU A 123 9.63 -36.55 1.65
N VAL A 124 8.81 -35.87 2.43
CA VAL A 124 9.05 -35.68 3.86
C VAL A 124 8.78 -37.03 4.50
N LYS A 125 9.84 -37.84 4.63
CA LYS A 125 9.80 -39.05 5.45
C LYS A 125 9.63 -38.61 6.90
N PHE A 126 8.42 -38.73 7.42
CA PHE A 126 8.20 -38.72 8.85
C PHE A 126 8.81 -40.02 9.40
N GLU A 127 9.99 -39.93 10.02
CA GLU A 127 10.47 -40.99 10.89
C GLU A 127 9.58 -41.01 12.14
N GLU A 128 8.65 -41.96 12.19
CA GLU A 128 7.99 -42.33 13.44
C GLU A 128 9.05 -42.88 14.41
N LYS A 129 9.18 -42.24 15.56
CA LYS A 129 9.93 -42.73 16.72
C LYS A 129 8.99 -43.43 17.69
#